data_AF-A0A5K1DEK9-F1
#
_entry.id   AF-A0A5K1DEK9-F1
#
_cell.length_a   1.000
_cell.length_b   1.000
_cell.length_c   1.000
_cell.angle_alpha   90.00
_cell.angle_beta   90.00
_cell.angle_gamma   90.00
#
_symmetry.space_group_name_H-M   'P 1'
#
loop_
_entity.id
_entity.type
_entity.pdbx_description
1 polymer ?
#
loop_
_entity_poly.entity_id
_entity_poly.type
_entity_poly.pdbx_seq_one_letter_code
_entity_poly.pdbx_strand_id
1 'polypeptide(L)' 'TEAVKPVMGKYYREPQKSGPVPFHLVRDLLTSLKYDHFVSDQGDVVYYQTDPHFSSSKGKSE' A
#
# COMPACT_ATOMS: atom_id res chain seq x y z
N THR A 1 -5.36 14.79 8.93
CA THR A 1 -3.96 14.49 9.30
C THR A 1 -3.33 15.53 10.22
N GLU A 2 -3.93 16.71 10.42
CA GLU A 2 -3.28 17.76 11.22
C GLU A 2 -3.04 17.39 12.67
N ALA A 3 -3.93 16.60 13.28
CA ALA A 3 -3.77 16.11 14.65
C ALA A 3 -2.55 15.18 14.85
N VAL A 4 -1.97 14.64 13.76
CA VAL A 4 -0.82 13.72 13.81
C VAL A 4 0.52 14.48 13.64
N LYS A 5 0.48 15.77 13.23
CA LYS A 5 1.68 16.63 13.13
C LYS A 5 2.59 16.59 14.37
N PRO A 6 2.09 16.71 15.62
CA PRO A 6 2.96 16.67 16.80
C PRO A 6 3.62 15.30 17.03
N VAL A 7 3.02 14.20 16.55
CA VAL A 7 3.55 12.84 16.73
C VAL A 7 4.59 12.50 15.66
N MET A 8 4.34 12.89 14.41
CA MET A 8 5.19 12.53 13.27
C MET A 8 6.45 13.39 13.14
N GLY A 9 6.47 14.61 13.71
CA GLY A 9 7.62 15.50 13.67
C GLY A 9 8.18 15.67 12.25
N LYS A 10 9.47 15.38 12.06
CA LYS A 10 10.18 15.51 10.77
C LYS A 10 9.72 14.52 9.68
N TYR A 11 8.95 13.50 10.04
CA TYR A 11 8.44 12.50 9.09
C TYR A 11 7.06 12.87 8.55
N TYR A 12 6.42 13.90 9.10
CA TYR A 12 5.14 14.37 8.61
C TYR A 12 5.28 14.89 7.17
N ARG A 13 4.37 14.45 6.30
CA ARG A 13 4.21 14.99 4.95
C ARG A 13 2.80 15.54 4.80
N GLU A 14 2.67 16.71 4.18
CA GLU A 14 1.34 17.26 3.88
C GLU A 14 0.60 16.36 2.88
N PRO A 15 -0.65 15.96 3.15
CA PRO A 15 -1.42 15.16 2.22
C PRO A 15 -1.76 15.98 0.97
N GLN A 16 -1.69 15.36 -0.21
CA GLN A 16 -2.22 15.96 -1.42
C GLN A 16 -3.73 16.14 -1.30
N LYS A 17 -4.22 17.31 -1.72
CA LYS A 17 -5.66 17.57 -1.78
C LYS A 17 -6.26 16.87 -3.00
N SER A 18 -7.33 16.11 -2.80
CA SER A 18 -8.15 15.58 -3.88
C SER A 18 -9.10 16.65 -4.41
N GLY A 19 -9.37 16.62 -5.72
CA GLY A 19 -10.60 17.20 -6.27
C GLY A 19 -11.81 16.30 -5.96
N PRO A 20 -12.94 16.47 -6.66
CA PRO A 20 -14.10 15.57 -6.53
C PRO A 20 -13.77 14.09 -6.71
N VAL A 21 -12.71 13.79 -7.48
CA VAL A 21 -12.17 12.44 -7.66
C VAL A 21 -10.66 12.44 -7.34
N PRO A 22 -10.17 11.52 -6.48
CA PRO A 22 -8.78 11.49 -6.04
C PRO A 22 -7.87 10.67 -6.98
N PHE A 23 -7.63 11.17 -8.20
CA PHE A 23 -6.82 10.44 -9.20
C PHE A 23 -5.38 10.12 -8.75
N HIS A 24 -4.81 10.92 -7.86
CA HIS A 24 -3.46 10.70 -7.32
C HIS A 24 -3.33 9.40 -6.51
N LEU A 25 -4.44 8.84 -5.99
CA LEU A 25 -4.45 7.59 -5.24
C LEU A 25 -4.60 6.35 -6.14
N VAL A 26 -5.02 6.51 -7.39
CA VAL A 26 -5.35 5.38 -8.28
C VAL A 26 -4.15 4.48 -8.51
N ARG A 27 -2.97 5.08 -8.70
CA ARG A 27 -1.72 4.33 -8.89
C ARG A 27 -1.38 3.48 -7.66
N ASP A 28 -1.44 4.08 -6.48
CA ASP A 28 -1.07 3.41 -5.23
C ASP A 28 -2.08 2.31 -4.90
N LEU A 29 -3.37 2.56 -5.15
CA LEU A 29 -4.43 1.58 -5.01
C LEU A 29 -4.22 0.36 -5.93
N LEU A 30 -3.96 0.59 -7.23
CA LEU A 30 -3.70 -0.49 -8.19
C LEU A 30 -2.46 -1.30 -7.82
N THR A 31 -1.43 -0.63 -7.27
CA THR A 31 -0.20 -1.30 -6.82
C THR A 31 -0.49 -2.19 -5.62
N SER A 32 -1.21 -1.68 -4.62
CA SER A 32 -1.55 -2.45 -3.42
C SER A 32 -2.41 -3.66 -3.76
N LEU A 33 -3.46 -3.49 -4.57
CA LEU A 33 -4.31 -4.62 -5.00
C LEU A 33 -3.58 -5.71 -5.77
N LYS A 34 -2.45 -5.38 -6.42
CA LYS A 34 -1.66 -6.32 -7.23
C LYS A 34 -0.67 -7.15 -6.42
N TYR A 35 -0.20 -6.62 -5.29
CA TYR A 35 0.92 -7.21 -4.54
C TYR A 35 0.56 -7.51 -3.08
N ASP A 36 -0.36 -6.77 -2.48
CA ASP A 36 -0.74 -6.89 -1.07
C ASP A 36 -2.01 -7.73 -0.96
N HIS A 37 -1.88 -9.05 -1.13
CA HIS A 37 -3.03 -9.97 -1.19
C HIS A 37 -3.61 -10.27 0.19
N PHE A 38 -2.76 -10.39 1.21
CA PHE A 38 -3.20 -10.72 2.56
C PHE A 38 -2.26 -10.18 3.63
N VAL A 39 -2.70 -10.25 4.88
CA VAL A 39 -1.91 -9.98 6.08
C VAL A 39 -2.05 -11.19 6.99
N SER A 40 -0.92 -11.73 7.47
CA SER A 40 -0.93 -12.87 8.39
C SER A 40 -1.24 -12.43 9.81
N ASP A 41 -2.08 -13.18 10.53
CA ASP A 41 -2.38 -12.91 11.94
C ASP A 41 -1.24 -13.35 12.90
N GLN A 42 -0.12 -13.84 12.38
CA GLN A 42 1.00 -14.32 13.19
C GLN A 42 2.07 -13.25 13.43
N GLY A 43 2.49 -13.11 14.69
CA GLY A 43 3.58 -12.23 15.13
C GLY A 43 3.10 -10.92 15.75
N ASP A 44 4.01 -10.23 16.45
CA ASP A 44 3.72 -8.94 17.09
C ASP A 44 3.69 -7.76 16.10
N VAL A 45 4.25 -7.95 14.91
CA VAL A 45 4.30 -6.95 13.83
C VAL A 45 3.81 -7.58 12.54
N VAL A 46 2.84 -6.92 11.91
CA VAL A 46 2.17 -7.37 10.69
C VAL A 46 2.72 -6.67 9.45
N TYR A 47 2.89 -7.45 8.39
CA TYR A 47 3.31 -6.99 7.06
C TYR A 47 2.32 -7.48 6.00
N TYR A 48 2.13 -6.68 4.95
CA TYR A 48 1.42 -7.10 3.75
C TYR A 48 2.21 -8.17 3.01
N GLN A 49 1.50 -9.17 2.49
CA GLN A 49 2.09 -10.34 1.85
C GLN A 49 1.47 -10.60 0.48
N THR A 50 2.32 -10.98 -0.46
CA THR A 50 1.92 -11.44 -1.78
C THR A 50 1.69 -12.94 -1.74
N ASP A 51 0.48 -13.38 -2.06
CA ASP A 51 0.17 -14.79 -2.27
C ASP A 51 1.02 -15.40 -3.42
N PRO A 52 1.86 -16.42 -3.16
CA PRO A 52 2.68 -17.07 -4.17
C PRO A 52 1.85 -17.84 -5.22
N HIS A 53 0.62 -18.23 -4.90
CA HIS A 53 -0.29 -18.89 -5.85
C HIS A 53 -0.94 -17.91 -6.82
N PHE A 54 -0.89 -16.60 -6.53
CA PHE A 54 -1.36 -15.56 -7.43
C PHE A 54 -0.39 -15.31 -8.60
N SER A 55 0.85 -15.83 -8.56
CA SER A 55 1.87 -15.63 -9.59
C SER A 55 2.07 -16.80 -10.57
N SER A 56 1.02 -17.54 -10.95
CA SER A 56 1.11 -18.62 -11.93
C SER A 56 0.84 -18.20 -13.39
N SER A 57 1.19 -16.97 -13.78
CA SER A 57 1.14 -16.54 -15.19
C SER A 57 2.24 -15.54 -15.61
N LYS A 58 3.41 -15.60 -14.98
CA LYS A 58 4.63 -15.08 -15.63
C LYS A 58 5.38 -16.25 -16.24
N GLY A 59 5.26 -16.38 -17.56
CA GLY A 59 5.99 -17.34 -18.35
C GLY A 59 7.48 -17.30 -18.03
N LYS A 60 8.07 -18.48 -17.85
CA LYS A 60 9.46 -18.68 -18.26
C LYS A 60 9.53 -18.37 -19.75
N SER A 61 10.30 -17.37 -20.13
CA SER A 61 11.00 -17.36 -21.41
C SER A 61 12.47 -17.22 -21.08
N GLU A 62 13.24 -18.18 -21.60
CA GLU A 62 14.71 -18.29 -21.57
C GLU A 62 15.46 -16.97 -21.83
#